data_AF-K1TU55-F1
#
_entry.id   AF-K1TU55-F1
#
_cell.length_a   1.000
_cell.length_b   1.000
_cell.length_c   1.000
_cell.angle_alpha   90.00
_cell.angle_beta   90.00
_cell.angle_gamma   90.00
#
_symmetry.space_group_name_H-M   'P 1'
#
loop_
_entity.id
_entity.type
_entity.pdbx_description
1 polymer ?
#
loop_
_entity_poly.entity_id
_entity_poly.type
_entity_poly.pdbx_seq_one_letter_code
_entity_poly.pdbx_strand_id
1 'polypeptide(L)'
;MAKNQGLALNPTKINGVCGRLLCCLNYENELYTELKKDVLDVGKKTFINGKEGKVISSEPLLGKYKVLIDDEIIEIDINDSKK
;
A
#
# COMPACT_ATOMS: atom_id res chain seq x y z
N MET A 1 -3.90 -6.90 9.68
CA MET A 1 -3.52 -6.02 10.80
C MET A 1 -2.12 -5.47 10.58
N ALA A 2 -1.09 -5.74 11.40
CA ALA A 2 0.23 -5.09 11.25
C ALA A 2 0.90 -5.30 9.88
N LYS A 3 0.91 -6.54 9.38
CA LYS A 3 1.45 -6.87 8.04
C LYS A 3 0.71 -6.16 6.91
N ASN A 4 -0.58 -5.86 7.10
CA ASN A 4 -1.38 -5.19 6.08
C ASN A 4 -0.98 -3.73 5.89
N GLN A 5 -0.51 -3.10 6.96
CA GLN A 5 -0.06 -1.71 7.01
C GLN A 5 1.45 -1.57 6.75
N GLY A 6 2.13 -2.63 6.29
CA GLY A 6 3.57 -2.59 6.02
C GLY A 6 4.47 -2.50 7.27
N LEU A 7 3.92 -2.70 8.46
CA LEU A 7 4.68 -2.67 9.70
C LEU A 7 5.41 -4.00 9.92
N ALA A 8 6.70 -3.91 10.25
CA ALA A 8 7.47 -5.07 10.67
C ALA A 8 6.88 -5.65 11.96
N LEU A 9 6.84 -6.99 12.08
CA LEU A 9 6.33 -7.69 13.27
C LEU A 9 7.32 -7.63 14.44
N ASN A 10 7.86 -6.45 14.75
CA ASN A 10 8.68 -6.25 15.94
C ASN A 10 7.75 -5.90 17.12
N PRO A 11 7.69 -6.73 18.19
CA PRO A 11 6.80 -6.54 19.33
C PRO A 11 6.92 -5.15 19.97
N THR A 12 8.13 -4.59 20.04
CA THR A 12 8.39 -3.26 20.63
C THR A 12 7.77 -2.13 19.82
N LYS A 13 7.55 -2.32 18.51
CA LYS A 13 6.99 -1.29 17.61
C LYS A 13 5.48 -1.42 17.38
N ILE A 14 4.91 -2.60 17.65
CA ILE A 14 3.49 -2.89 17.35
C ILE A 14 2.64 -3.13 18.60
N ASN A 15 3.24 -3.29 19.77
CA ASN A 15 2.51 -3.47 21.02
C ASN A 15 2.35 -2.14 21.75
N GLY A 16 1.15 -1.92 22.29
CA GLY A 16 0.90 -0.84 23.23
C GLY A 16 1.46 -1.16 24.62
N VAL A 17 1.47 -0.15 25.49
CA VAL A 17 1.88 -0.27 26.89
C VAL A 17 1.09 -1.32 27.68
N CYS A 18 -0.10 -1.67 27.20
CA CYS A 18 -0.95 -2.73 27.74
C CYS A 18 -0.50 -4.16 27.36
N GLY A 19 0.61 -4.31 26.61
CA GLY A 19 1.15 -5.61 26.17
C GLY A 19 0.39 -6.28 25.03
N ARG A 20 -0.65 -5.64 24.50
CA ARG A 20 -1.42 -6.08 23.31
C ARG A 20 -1.01 -5.28 22.08
N LEU A 21 -1.39 -5.74 20.89
CA LEU A 21 -1.23 -4.96 19.66
C LEU A 21 -1.90 -3.59 19.80
N LEU A 22 -1.28 -2.56 19.21
CA LEU A 22 -1.83 -1.21 19.16
C LEU A 22 -3.26 -1.25 18.59
N CYS A 23 -4.21 -0.65 19.32
CA CYS A 23 -5.63 -0.67 18.94
C CYS A 23 -5.91 0.03 17.60
N CYS A 24 -5.09 1.03 17.22
CA CYS A 24 -5.15 1.67 15.90
C CYS A 24 -4.97 0.65 14.76
N LEU A 25 -4.12 -0.37 14.93
CA LEU A 25 -3.87 -1.39 13.91
C LEU A 25 -5.11 -2.20 13.57
N ASN A 26 -6.00 -2.38 14.55
CA ASN A 26 -7.29 -3.03 14.32
C ASN A 26 -8.28 -2.06 13.67
N TYR A 27 -8.40 -0.87 14.25
CA TYR A 27 -9.33 0.17 13.79
C TYR A 27 -9.11 0.53 12.31
N GLU A 28 -7.86 0.67 11.88
CA GLU A 28 -7.52 1.04 10.51
C GLU A 28 -7.52 -0.17 9.56
N ASN A 29 -7.59 -1.41 10.06
CA ASN A 29 -7.40 -2.61 9.24
C ASN A 29 -8.45 -2.73 8.12
N GLU A 30 -9.71 -2.42 8.41
CA GLU A 30 -10.79 -2.49 7.43
C GLU A 30 -10.55 -1.50 6.29
N LEU A 31 -10.22 -0.25 6.62
CA LEU A 31 -9.89 0.80 5.64
C LEU A 31 -8.70 0.38 4.76
N TYR A 32 -7.61 -0.08 5.35
CA TYR A 32 -6.45 -0.57 4.58
C TYR A 32 -6.80 -1.76 3.69
N THR A 33 -7.73 -2.62 4.11
CA THR A 33 -8.16 -3.79 3.32
C THR A 33 -8.96 -3.37 2.10
N GLU A 34 -9.85 -2.39 2.23
CA GLU A 34 -10.58 -1.84 1.10
C GLU A 34 -9.65 -1.13 0.13
N LEU A 35 -8.80 -0.22 0.62
CA LEU A 35 -7.91 0.58 -0.23
C LEU A 35 -6.86 -0.25 -0.98
N LYS A 36 -6.44 -1.39 -0.41
CA LYS A 36 -5.54 -2.34 -1.10
C LYS A 36 -6.18 -3.05 -2.29
N LYS A 37 -7.50 -3.04 -2.43
CA LYS A 37 -8.15 -3.63 -3.62
C LYS A 37 -7.96 -2.74 -4.84
N ASP A 38 -7.99 -1.43 -4.65
CA ASP A 38 -7.84 -0.45 -5.73
C ASP A 38 -6.36 -0.15 -6.07
N VAL A 39 -5.41 -0.44 -5.17
CA VAL A 39 -3.97 -0.17 -5.38
C VAL A 39 -3.18 -1.47 -5.53
N LEU A 40 -2.30 -1.55 -6.53
CA LEU A 40 -1.46 -2.73 -6.76
C LEU A 40 -0.36 -2.89 -5.71
N ASP A 41 -0.10 -4.14 -5.31
CA ASP A 41 1.01 -4.48 -4.42
C ASP A 41 2.37 -4.26 -5.10
N VAL A 42 3.36 -3.86 -4.29
CA VAL A 42 4.76 -3.78 -4.70
C VAL A 42 5.23 -5.12 -5.28
N GLY A 43 5.89 -5.07 -6.43
CA GLY A 43 6.39 -6.22 -7.16
C GLY A 43 5.42 -6.82 -8.17
N LYS A 44 4.14 -6.44 -8.19
CA LYS A 44 3.23 -6.81 -9.29
C LYS A 44 3.67 -6.14 -10.59
N LYS A 45 3.46 -6.86 -11.69
CA LYS A 45 3.58 -6.32 -13.04
C LYS A 45 2.24 -5.70 -13.45
N THR A 46 2.30 -4.57 -14.13
CA THR A 46 1.13 -3.87 -14.67
C THR A 46 1.45 -3.25 -16.03
N PHE A 47 0.43 -2.99 -16.83
CA PHE A 47 0.57 -2.36 -18.13
C PHE A 47 0.04 -0.94 -18.03
N ILE A 48 0.93 0.05 -18.23
CA ILE A 48 0.57 1.47 -18.24
C ILE A 48 1.00 2.02 -19.60
N ASN A 49 0.07 2.69 -20.30
CA ASN A 49 0.32 3.31 -21.61
C ASN A 49 0.92 2.33 -22.65
N GLY A 50 0.50 1.06 -22.63
CA GLY A 50 0.98 0.03 -23.55
C GLY A 50 2.38 -0.53 -23.25
N LYS A 51 2.99 -0.12 -22.13
CA LYS A 51 4.29 -0.62 -21.68
C LYS A 51 4.14 -1.47 -20.41
N GLU A 52 4.91 -2.56 -20.32
CA GLU A 52 4.99 -3.38 -19.10
C GLU A 52 5.86 -2.66 -18.06
N GLY A 53 5.33 -2.55 -16.84
CA GLY A 53 6.01 -1.94 -15.71
C GLY A 53 5.90 -2.78 -14.45
N LYS A 54 6.82 -2.54 -13.51
CA LYS A 54 6.81 -3.17 -12.19
C LYS A 54 6.48 -2.16 -11.12
N VAL A 55 5.52 -2.47 -10.25
CA VAL A 55 5.19 -1.63 -9.09
C VAL A 55 6.38 -1.64 -8.12
N ILE A 56 6.95 -0.47 -7.84
CA ILE A 56 8.08 -0.30 -6.91
C ILE A 56 7.66 0.29 -5.56
N SER A 57 6.55 1.03 -5.53
CA SER A 57 5.97 1.61 -4.31
C SER A 57 4.45 1.56 -4.39
N SER A 58 3.81 1.37 -3.25
CA SER A 58 2.36 1.28 -3.11
C SER A 58 1.96 2.01 -1.83
N GLU A 59 1.08 3.01 -1.97
CA GLU A 59 0.61 3.88 -0.89
C GLU A 59 -0.94 3.82 -0.86
N PRO A 60 -1.54 2.75 -0.29
CA PRO A 60 -2.98 2.53 -0.33
C PRO A 60 -3.80 3.66 0.28
N LEU A 61 -3.32 4.27 1.37
CA LEU A 61 -3.99 5.40 2.04
C LEU A 61 -4.12 6.64 1.16
N LEU A 62 -3.17 6.84 0.26
CA LEU A 62 -3.19 7.97 -0.67
C LEU A 62 -3.86 7.61 -1.99
N GLY A 63 -4.19 6.33 -2.23
CA GLY A 63 -4.61 5.87 -3.54
C GLY A 63 -3.52 6.09 -4.59
N LYS A 64 -2.25 5.87 -4.22
CA LYS A 64 -1.12 6.10 -5.11
C LYS A 64 -0.24 4.86 -5.23
N TYR A 65 0.33 4.65 -6.41
CA TYR A 65 1.39 3.68 -6.60
C TYR A 65 2.38 4.14 -7.67
N LYS A 66 3.63 3.69 -7.54
CA LYS A 66 4.72 4.02 -8.46
C LYS A 66 5.10 2.79 -9.26
N VAL A 67 5.17 2.94 -10.57
CA VAL A 67 5.53 1.89 -11.52
C VAL A 67 6.83 2.27 -12.20
N LEU A 68 7.78 1.33 -12.25
CA LEU A 68 9.01 1.45 -13.01
C LEU A 68 8.80 0.88 -14.42
N ILE A 69 9.01 1.70 -15.44
CA ILE A 69 8.89 1.35 -16.87
C ILE A 69 10.12 1.92 -17.60
N ASP A 70 10.90 1.08 -18.29
CA ASP A 70 12.08 1.53 -19.05
C ASP A 70 13.03 2.48 -18.26
N ASP A 71 13.31 2.17 -16.98
CA ASP A 71 14.07 3.02 -16.03
C ASP A 71 13.41 4.35 -15.62
N GLU A 72 12.20 4.65 -16.10
CA GLU A 72 11.38 5.79 -15.66
C GLU A 72 10.38 5.40 -14.58
N ILE A 73 10.21 6.26 -13.58
CA ILE A 73 9.23 6.08 -12.50
C ILE A 73 7.98 6.89 -12.81
N ILE A 74 6.86 6.21 -13.01
CA ILE A 74 5.54 6.82 -13.23
C ILE A 74 4.72 6.70 -11.95
N GLU A 75 4.23 7.83 -11.43
CA GLU A 75 3.27 7.86 -10.32
C GLU A 75 1.84 7.82 -10.89
N ILE A 76 1.03 6.88 -10.39
CA ILE A 76 -0.38 6.76 -10.73
C ILE A 76 -1.21 7.08 -9.49
N ASP A 77 -2.17 7.99 -9.66
CA ASP A 77 -3.18 8.33 -8.66
C ASP A 77 -4.54 7.77 -9.10
N ILE A 78 -5.12 6.88 -8.29
CA ILE A 78 -6.42 6.25 -8.59
C ILE A 78 -7.61 7.14 -8.24
N ASN A 79 -7.42 8.19 -7.44
CA ASN A 79 -8.49 9.11 -7.05
C ASN A 79 -8.80 10.11 -8.16
N ASP A 80 -7.83 10.46 -8.99
CA ASP A 80 -8.02 11.36 -10.14
C ASP A 80 -8.95 10.75 -11.21
N SER A 81 -8.96 9.42 -11.35
CA SER A 81 -9.83 8.70 -12.30
C SER A 81 -11.29 8.52 -11.84
N LYS A 82 -11.64 8.89 -10.60
CA LYS A 82 -13.01 8.74 -10.04
C LYS A 82 -13.80 10.05 -9.99
N LYS A 83 -13.31 11.14 -10.59
CA LYS A 83 -13.95 12.47 -10.58
C LYS A 83 -14.77 12.77 -11.83
#